data_AF-A0A195F8V0-F1
#
_entry.id   AF-A0A195F8V0-F1
#
_cell.length_a   1.000
_cell.length_b   1.000
_cell.length_c   1.000
_cell.angle_alpha   90.00
_cell.angle_beta   90.00
_cell.angle_gamma   90.00
#
_symmetry.space_group_name_H-M   'P 1'
#
loop_
_entity.id
_entity.type
_entity.pdbx_description
1 polymer ?
#
loop_
_entity_poly.entity_id
_entity_poly.type
_entity_poly.pdbx_seq_one_letter_code
_entity_poly.pdbx_strand_id
1 'polypeptide(L)'
;PYLNLICENYLIAEYDVAEKMAKLMLYVFVALLAASLIMGAPDKCGRHGDPCISDSQCCNNIKCHRYANRCQVQITEADLMAQREKILGRKGKDY
;
A
#
# COMPACT_ATOMS: atom_id res chain seq x y z
N PRO A 1 39.90 41.15 -16.53
CA PRO A 1 39.86 40.53 -15.18
C PRO A 1 38.46 40.46 -14.55
N TYR A 2 37.66 41.54 -14.56
CA TYR A 2 36.34 41.57 -13.92
C TYR A 2 35.26 40.71 -14.60
N LEU A 3 35.28 40.57 -15.94
CA LEU A 3 34.28 39.78 -16.68
C LEU A 3 34.38 38.27 -16.40
N ASN A 4 35.60 37.74 -16.22
CA ASN A 4 35.81 36.34 -15.85
C ASN A 4 35.32 36.06 -14.42
N LEU A 5 35.54 37.00 -13.49
CA LEU A 5 35.06 36.87 -12.11
C LEU A 5 33.53 36.83 -12.01
N ILE A 6 32.83 37.58 -12.88
CA ILE A 6 31.36 37.59 -12.92
C ILE A 6 30.82 36.28 -13.50
N CYS A 7 31.46 35.72 -14.54
CA CYS A 7 31.09 34.41 -15.09
C CYS A 7 31.33 33.27 -14.10
N GLU A 8 32.47 33.27 -13.39
CA GLU A 8 32.74 32.29 -12.34
C GLU A 8 31.72 32.37 -11.20
N ASN A 9 31.39 33.57 -10.72
CA ASN A 9 30.38 33.75 -9.67
C ASN A 9 28.95 33.36 -10.13
N TYR A 10 28.61 33.55 -11.41
CA TYR A 10 27.33 33.12 -11.97
C TYR A 10 27.23 31.59 -12.07
N LEU A 11 28.28 30.92 -12.57
CA LEU A 11 28.39 29.45 -12.57
C LEU A 11 28.37 28.88 -11.14
N ILE A 12 28.96 29.59 -10.18
CA ILE A 12 28.94 29.24 -8.76
C ILE A 12 27.52 29.29 -8.18
N ALA A 13 26.78 30.36 -8.50
CA ALA A 13 25.39 30.49 -8.08
C ALA A 13 24.48 29.44 -8.73
N GLU A 14 24.72 29.10 -10.00
CA GLU A 14 23.93 28.11 -10.73
C GLU A 14 24.16 26.68 -10.18
N TYR A 15 25.40 26.32 -9.80
CA TYR A 15 25.65 25.03 -9.14
C TYR A 15 25.04 24.98 -7.73
N ASP A 16 25.06 26.06 -6.96
CA ASP A 16 24.48 26.08 -5.60
C ASP A 16 22.95 25.90 -5.65
N VAL A 17 22.30 26.49 -6.66
CA VAL A 17 20.88 26.25 -6.93
C VAL A 17 20.66 24.80 -7.35
N ALA A 18 21.47 24.23 -8.25
CA ALA A 18 21.35 22.82 -8.65
C ALA A 18 21.58 21.85 -7.47
N GLU A 19 22.54 22.13 -6.59
CA GLU A 19 22.81 21.35 -5.38
C GLU A 19 21.63 21.41 -4.40
N LYS A 20 21.05 22.59 -4.18
CA LYS A 20 19.85 22.78 -3.34
C LYS A 20 18.65 22.05 -3.91
N MET A 21 18.45 22.09 -5.22
CA MET A 21 17.38 21.36 -5.90
C MET A 21 17.58 19.85 -5.81
N ALA A 22 18.81 19.36 -5.98
CA ALA A 22 19.12 17.94 -5.83
C ALA A 22 18.85 17.44 -4.40
N LYS A 23 19.26 18.20 -3.38
CA LYS A 23 18.96 17.90 -1.97
C LYS A 23 17.46 17.90 -1.68
N LEU A 24 16.73 18.90 -2.19
CA LEU A 24 15.28 19.00 -2.01
C LEU A 24 14.57 17.79 -2.64
N MET A 25 14.94 17.43 -3.87
CA MET A 25 14.39 16.25 -4.54
C MET A 25 14.69 14.96 -3.78
N LEU A 26 15.91 14.80 -3.26
CA LEU A 26 16.27 13.67 -2.42
C LEU A 26 15.40 13.59 -1.16
N TYR A 27 15.20 14.70 -0.46
CA TYR A 27 14.32 14.72 0.72
C TYR A 27 12.86 14.41 0.37
N VAL A 28 12.36 14.89 -0.77
CA VAL A 28 11.00 14.55 -1.26
C VAL A 28 10.87 13.06 -1.51
N PHE A 29 11.84 12.43 -2.19
CA PHE A 29 11.81 10.98 -2.44
C PHE A 29 11.88 10.18 -1.15
N VAL A 30 12.75 10.55 -0.21
CA VAL A 30 12.86 9.89 1.10
C VAL A 30 11.55 10.04 1.89
N ALA A 31 10.92 11.21 1.88
CA ALA A 31 9.64 11.45 2.54
C ALA A 31 8.51 10.61 1.93
N LEU A 32 8.45 10.52 0.60
CA LEU A 32 7.48 9.67 -0.12
C LEU A 32 7.69 8.18 0.20
N LEU A 33 8.94 7.72 0.23
CA LEU A 33 9.28 6.36 0.62
C LEU A 33 8.85 6.06 2.06
N ALA A 34 9.16 6.94 3.01
CA ALA A 34 8.74 6.79 4.40
C ALA A 34 7.21 6.75 4.54
N ALA A 35 6.49 7.65 3.87
CA ALA A 35 5.03 7.70 3.90
C ALA A 35 4.39 6.41 3.35
N SER A 36 4.90 5.88 2.23
CA SER A 36 4.39 4.63 1.65
C SER A 36 4.61 3.41 2.56
N LEU A 37 5.76 3.33 3.23
CA LEU A 37 6.03 2.26 4.20
C LEU A 37 5.11 2.32 5.41
N ILE A 38 4.86 3.52 5.95
CA ILE A 38 3.98 3.70 7.12
C ILE A 38 2.53 3.30 6.78
N MET A 39 2.02 3.69 5.62
CA MET A 39 0.67 3.29 5.17
C MET A 39 0.57 1.80 4.84
N GLY A 40 1.67 1.17 4.43
CA GLY A 40 1.72 -0.26 4.13
C GLY A 40 1.78 -1.15 5.36
N ALA A 41 2.17 -0.60 6.52
CA ALA A 41 2.31 -1.34 7.76
C ALA A 41 0.99 -2.07 8.10
N PRO A 42 1.03 -3.40 8.27
CA PRO A 42 -0.17 -4.14 8.61
C PRO A 42 -0.68 -3.73 9.98
N ASP A 43 -2.01 -3.61 10.11
CA ASP A 43 -2.66 -3.55 11.41
C ASP A 43 -2.23 -4.74 12.28
N LYS A 44 -2.45 -4.68 13.59
CA LYS A 44 -2.09 -5.75 14.55
C LYS A 44 -2.84 -7.08 14.33
N CYS A 45 -3.57 -7.22 13.23
CA CYS A 45 -4.39 -8.37 12.88
C CYS A 45 -3.99 -8.94 11.51
N GLY A 46 -4.28 -10.22 11.31
CA GLY A 46 -4.00 -10.96 10.09
C GLY A 46 -4.89 -10.53 8.93
N ARG A 47 -4.25 -10.30 7.78
CA ARG A 47 -4.87 -10.05 6.49
C ARG A 47 -5.37 -11.36 5.87
N HIS A 48 -6.11 -11.25 4.78
CA HIS A 48 -6.59 -12.42 4.06
C HIS A 48 -5.41 -13.31 3.61
N GLY A 49 -5.45 -14.59 3.97
CA GLY A 49 -4.39 -15.55 3.67
C GLY A 49 -3.33 -15.71 4.75
N ASP A 50 -3.29 -14.81 5.75
CA ASP A 50 -2.38 -14.94 6.89
C ASP A 50 -2.75 -16.14 7.77
N PRO A 51 -1.76 -16.82 8.36
CA PRO A 51 -2.00 -17.96 9.24
C PRO A 51 -2.71 -17.53 10.52
N CYS A 52 -3.65 -18.34 10.98
CA CYS A 52 -4.42 -18.07 12.19
C CYS A 52 -4.78 -19.36 12.93
N ILE A 53 -4.97 -19.25 14.25
CA ILE A 53 -5.47 -20.31 15.14
C ILE A 53 -6.85 -19.94 15.69
N SER A 54 -7.11 -18.65 15.88
CA SER A 54 -8.38 -18.12 16.42
C SER A 54 -8.90 -16.95 15.61
N ASP A 55 -10.22 -16.74 15.62
CA ASP A 55 -10.90 -15.64 14.92
C ASP A 55 -10.38 -14.25 15.34
N SER A 56 -9.93 -14.11 16.59
CA SER A 56 -9.38 -12.86 17.13
C SER A 56 -8.05 -12.42 16.49
N GLN A 57 -7.39 -13.32 15.76
CA GLN A 57 -6.15 -13.02 15.05
C GLN A 57 -6.39 -12.42 13.67
N CYS A 58 -7.62 -12.49 13.14
CA CYS A 58 -7.95 -11.95 11.82
C CYS A 58 -8.54 -10.54 11.93
N CYS A 59 -8.32 -9.71 10.91
CA CYS A 59 -8.90 -8.37 10.87
C CYS A 59 -10.42 -8.38 10.69
N ASN A 60 -11.06 -7.22 10.90
CA ASN A 60 -12.52 -7.05 10.82
C ASN A 60 -13.12 -7.68 9.54
N ASN A 61 -14.27 -8.36 9.68
CA ASN A 61 -14.98 -9.11 8.63
C ASN A 61 -14.23 -10.32 8.05
N ILE A 62 -13.14 -10.74 8.68
CA ILE A 62 -12.37 -11.93 8.31
C ILE A 62 -12.40 -12.89 9.50
N LYS A 63 -12.62 -14.18 9.24
CA LYS A 63 -12.56 -15.22 10.27
C LYS A 63 -11.48 -16.24 9.98
N CYS A 64 -11.05 -16.93 11.02
CA CYS A 64 -10.08 -17.99 10.87
C CYS A 64 -10.76 -19.26 10.34
N HIS A 65 -10.33 -19.73 9.18
CA HIS A 65 -10.85 -20.98 8.64
C HIS A 65 -10.23 -22.17 9.38
N ARG A 66 -11.03 -22.87 10.20
CA ARG A 66 -10.56 -23.96 11.10
C ARG A 66 -9.76 -25.08 10.44
N TYR A 67 -10.00 -25.35 9.16
CA TYR A 67 -9.30 -26.42 8.43
C TYR A 67 -8.08 -25.92 7.64
N ALA A 68 -8.11 -24.66 7.20
CA ALA A 68 -7.03 -24.08 6.40
C ALA A 68 -6.03 -23.31 7.27
N ASN A 69 -6.40 -23.03 8.52
CA ASN A 69 -5.67 -22.21 9.49
C ASN A 69 -5.23 -20.88 8.87
N ARG A 70 -6.14 -20.26 8.10
CA ARG A 70 -5.91 -18.99 7.40
C ARG A 70 -7.11 -18.06 7.53
N CYS A 71 -6.83 -16.76 7.60
CA CYS A 71 -7.84 -15.72 7.66
C CYS A 71 -8.57 -15.59 6.31
N GLN A 72 -9.88 -15.86 6.28
CA GLN A 72 -10.73 -15.78 5.07
C GLN A 72 -11.99 -14.96 5.31
N VAL A 73 -12.42 -14.23 4.29
CA VAL A 73 -13.66 -13.44 4.31
C VAL A 73 -14.84 -14.40 4.45
N GLN A 74 -15.71 -14.16 5.43
CA GLN A 74 -16.94 -14.91 5.59
C GLN A 74 -17.96 -14.40 4.57
N ILE A 75 -18.28 -15.22 3.58
CA ILE A 75 -19.33 -14.92 2.62
C ILE A 75 -20.64 -15.45 3.21
N THR A 76 -21.61 -14.59 3.48
CA THR A 76 -22.93 -15.02 3.96
C THR A 76 -23.70 -15.72 2.84
N GLU A 77 -24.73 -16.50 3.15
CA GLU A 77 -25.51 -17.22 2.11
C GLU A 77 -26.15 -16.26 1.10
N ALA A 78 -26.57 -15.07 1.55
CA ALA A 78 -27.04 -14.00 0.67
C ALA A 78 -25.93 -13.45 -0.24
N ASP A 79 -24.73 -13.21 0.32
CA ASP A 79 -23.56 -12.75 -0.46
C ASP A 79 -23.07 -13.82 -1.43
N LEU A 80 -23.16 -15.10 -1.06
CA LEU A 80 -22.82 -16.24 -1.90
C LEU A 80 -23.78 -16.32 -3.09
N MET A 81 -25.07 -16.10 -2.88
CA MET A 81 -26.07 -16.09 -3.95
C MET A 81 -25.90 -14.87 -4.86
N ALA A 82 -25.59 -13.69 -4.32
CA ALA A 82 -25.30 -12.50 -5.12
C ALA A 82 -24.01 -12.64 -5.95
N GLN A 83 -22.94 -13.20 -5.36
CA GLN A 83 -21.70 -13.49 -6.09
C GLN A 83 -21.89 -14.60 -7.12
N ARG A 84 -22.70 -15.62 -6.82
CA ARG A 84 -23.02 -16.71 -7.73
C ARG A 84 -23.86 -16.24 -8.91
N GLU A 85 -24.84 -15.36 -8.71
CA GLU A 85 -25.55 -14.71 -9.81
C GLU A 85 -24.61 -13.92 -10.72
N LYS A 86 -23.60 -13.24 -10.13
CA LYS A 86 -22.59 -12.49 -10.88
C LYS A 86 -21.61 -13.37 -11.67
N ILE A 87 -21.24 -14.54 -11.15
CA ILE A 87 -20.24 -15.43 -11.75
C ILE A 87 -20.87 -16.44 -12.72
N LEU A 88 -22.00 -17.04 -12.35
CA LEU A 88 -22.66 -18.10 -13.12
C LEU A 88 -23.83 -17.61 -13.98
N GLY A 89 -24.31 -16.37 -13.81
CA GLY A 89 -25.37 -15.78 -14.63
C GLY A 89 -26.75 -16.46 -14.49
N ARG A 90 -26.93 -17.37 -13.53
CA ARG A 90 -28.20 -18.03 -13.21
C ARG A 90 -28.59 -17.79 -11.76
N LYS A 91 -29.88 -17.60 -11.52
CA LYS A 91 -30.49 -17.43 -10.19
C LYS A 91 -30.94 -18.77 -9.61
N GLY A 92 -30.81 -18.95 -8.30
CA GLY A 92 -31.29 -20.12 -7.55
C GLY A 92 -30.21 -21.16 -7.25
N LYS A 93 -30.36 -21.95 -6.17
CA LYS A 93 -29.38 -22.96 -5.70
C LYS A 93 -29.28 -24.09 -6.75
N ASP A 94 -28.07 -24.56 -7.05
CA ASP A 94 -27.90 -25.83 -7.76
C ASP A 94 -28.08 -26.92 -6.70
N TYR A 95 -29.26 -27.54 -6.70
CA TYR A 95 -29.57 -28.69 -5.86
C TYR A 95 -29.17 -29.97 -6.61
#